data_AF-A0A5C5WL67-F1
#
_entry.id   AF-A0A5C5WL67-F1
#
_cell.length_a   1.000
_cell.length_b   1.000
_cell.length_c   1.000
_cell.angle_alpha   90.00
_cell.angle_beta   90.00
_cell.angle_gamma   90.00
#
_symmetry.space_group_name_H-M   'P 1'
#
loop_
_entity.id
_entity.type
_entity.pdbx_description
1 polymer ?
#
loop_
_entity_poly.entity_id
_entity_poly.type
_entity_poly.pdbx_seq_one_letter_code
_entity_poly.pdbx_strand_id
1 'polypeptide(L)'
;MPGFYAWTDSDQSRPSPLLWKVPLWVAIASVAFCAALPWLPVNASTVGASSRQAIRFSLRSLLAVTAGVAIAIALIAVFPIVFSGLTCAAAYVYLIAFCLRNRQHRTAGFALIACMIFPYGWVVSYEELDRILPTLAILLAGMPTFVPAALIGQLFGQHFQDSQWVAYLLTAAEIFVGIWMMRLGPKRTIAYLLFVMQISALSSLAFYMMCIA
;
A
#
# COMPACT_ATOMS: atom_id res chain seq x y z
N MET A 1 -7.70 -3.01 -31.13
CA MET A 1 -7.44 -4.32 -30.51
C MET A 1 -6.41 -4.13 -29.42
N PRO A 2 -6.68 -4.46 -28.14
CA PRO A 2 -5.72 -4.22 -27.07
C PRO A 2 -4.51 -5.12 -27.30
N GLY A 3 -3.30 -4.55 -27.38
CA GLY A 3 -2.06 -5.28 -27.66
C GLY A 3 -1.75 -6.42 -26.68
N PHE A 4 -2.43 -6.47 -25.54
CA PHE A 4 -2.41 -7.59 -24.61
C PHE A 4 -2.84 -8.92 -25.25
N TYR A 5 -3.95 -8.96 -25.99
CA TYR A 5 -4.47 -10.19 -26.61
C TYR A 5 -3.55 -10.73 -27.71
N ALA A 6 -2.86 -9.83 -28.42
CA ALA A 6 -1.88 -10.19 -29.45
C ALA A 6 -0.57 -10.72 -28.85
N TRP A 7 -0.23 -10.34 -27.61
CA TRP A 7 0.96 -10.84 -26.92
C TRP A 7 0.71 -12.15 -26.16
N THR A 8 -0.52 -12.37 -25.66
CA THR A 8 -0.87 -13.56 -24.87
C THR A 8 -1.56 -14.68 -25.65
N ASP A 9 -1.73 -14.56 -26.98
CA ASP A 9 -2.48 -15.50 -27.85
C ASP A 9 -3.85 -15.89 -27.27
N SER A 10 -4.49 -14.97 -26.56
CA SER A 10 -5.76 -15.24 -25.89
C SER A 10 -6.93 -14.72 -26.70
N ASP A 11 -7.99 -15.52 -26.81
CA ASP A 11 -9.28 -15.07 -27.33
C ASP A 11 -9.96 -14.11 -26.32
N GLN A 12 -10.65 -13.08 -26.82
CA GLN A 12 -11.45 -12.16 -26.00
C GLN A 12 -12.52 -12.84 -25.13
N SER A 13 -12.86 -14.09 -25.42
CA SER A 13 -13.86 -14.88 -24.70
C SER A 13 -13.34 -15.54 -23.41
N ARG A 14 -12.03 -15.53 -23.15
CA ARG A 14 -11.44 -16.14 -21.95
C ARG A 14 -10.34 -15.27 -21.34
N PRO A 15 -10.33 -15.02 -20.02
CA PRO A 15 -9.22 -14.35 -19.37
C PRO A 15 -7.93 -15.16 -19.61
N SER A 16 -6.85 -14.48 -20.03
CA SER A 16 -5.64 -15.18 -20.44
C SER A 16 -5.04 -15.99 -19.28
N PRO A 17 -4.58 -17.23 -19.51
CA PRO A 17 -4.01 -18.06 -18.44
C PRO A 17 -2.69 -17.51 -17.88
N LEU A 18 -2.12 -16.48 -18.52
CA LEU A 18 -0.93 -15.77 -18.09
C LEU A 18 -1.24 -14.68 -17.04
N LEU A 19 -2.46 -14.14 -16.99
CA LEU A 19 -2.87 -13.13 -16.01
C LEU A 19 -2.65 -13.57 -14.56
N TRP A 20 -2.80 -14.87 -14.27
CA TRP A 20 -2.59 -15.40 -12.91
C TRP A 20 -1.17 -15.94 -12.67
N LYS A 21 -0.46 -16.31 -13.74
CA LYS A 21 0.90 -16.85 -13.64
C LYS A 21 1.93 -15.77 -13.36
N VAL A 22 1.83 -14.62 -14.02
CA VAL A 22 2.79 -13.51 -13.86
C VAL A 22 2.85 -12.99 -12.41
N PRO A 23 1.74 -12.71 -11.71
CA PRO A 23 1.78 -12.23 -10.33
C PRO A 23 2.31 -13.29 -9.37
N LEU A 24 1.98 -14.57 -9.61
CA LEU A 24 2.46 -15.69 -8.81
C LEU A 24 3.99 -15.82 -8.91
N TRP A 25 4.55 -15.74 -10.12
CA TRP A 25 6.01 -15.78 -10.32
C TRP A 25 6.72 -14.56 -9.73
N VAL A 26 6.12 -13.37 -9.83
CA VAL A 26 6.64 -12.16 -9.17
C VAL A 26 6.60 -12.30 -7.65
N ALA A 27 5.54 -12.89 -7.10
CA ALA A 27 5.41 -13.19 -5.67
C ALA A 27 6.53 -14.13 -5.19
N ILE A 28 6.71 -15.25 -5.88
CA ILE A 28 7.77 -16.23 -5.62
C ILE A 28 9.15 -15.58 -5.73
N ALA A 29 9.40 -14.81 -6.79
CA ALA A 29 10.67 -14.14 -7.02
C ALA A 29 11.00 -13.13 -5.91
N SER A 30 10.02 -12.37 -5.41
CA SER A 30 10.30 -11.44 -4.33
C SER A 30 10.33 -12.09 -2.95
N VAL A 31 9.66 -13.22 -2.72
CA VAL A 31 9.88 -14.06 -1.53
C VAL A 31 11.31 -14.61 -1.54
N ALA A 32 11.78 -15.11 -2.68
CA ALA A 32 13.16 -15.57 -2.85
C ALA A 32 14.17 -14.44 -2.62
N PHE A 33 13.90 -13.24 -3.14
CA PHE A 33 14.73 -12.07 -2.92
C PHE A 33 14.73 -11.60 -1.45
N CYS A 34 13.58 -11.61 -0.80
CA CYS A 34 13.44 -11.33 0.63
C CYS A 34 14.15 -12.35 1.51
N ALA A 35 14.12 -13.63 1.11
CA ALA A 35 14.92 -14.66 1.74
C ALA A 35 16.42 -14.42 1.53
N ALA A 36 16.83 -13.92 0.35
CA ALA A 36 18.24 -13.63 0.02
C ALA A 36 18.83 -12.37 0.72
N LEU A 37 17.98 -11.41 1.09
CA LEU A 37 18.33 -10.12 1.72
C LEU A 37 19.19 -10.16 3.01
N PRO A 38 19.07 -11.15 3.92
CA PRO A 38 19.95 -11.30 5.07
C PRO A 38 21.41 -11.49 4.65
N TRP A 39 21.64 -12.27 3.58
CA TRP A 39 22.97 -12.64 3.08
C TRP A 39 23.61 -11.58 2.19
N LEU A 40 22.86 -10.58 1.73
CA LEU A 40 23.41 -9.45 0.99
C LEU A 40 24.23 -8.54 1.93
N PRO A 41 25.53 -8.29 1.62
CA PRO A 41 26.34 -7.32 2.33
C PRO A 41 25.91 -5.90 1.92
N VAL A 42 24.76 -5.47 2.43
CA VAL A 42 24.38 -4.05 2.41
C VAL A 42 25.28 -3.41 3.45
N ASN A 43 26.44 -2.92 3.00
CA ASN A 43 27.31 -2.06 3.78
C ASN A 43 26.46 -0.85 4.17
N ALA A 44 25.92 -0.88 5.39
CA ALA A 44 25.34 0.29 6.03
C ALA A 44 26.53 1.21 6.30
N SER A 45 26.90 2.01 5.28
CA SER A 45 27.79 3.14 5.48
C SER A 45 27.26 3.87 6.71
N THR A 46 28.12 3.94 7.71
CA THR A 46 27.92 4.45 9.06
C THR A 46 27.62 5.95 9.02
N VAL A 47 26.49 6.34 8.44
CA VAL A 47 25.97 7.70 8.45
C VAL A 47 24.85 7.72 9.48
N GLY A 48 25.24 7.95 10.73
CA GLY A 48 24.32 8.20 11.84
C GLY A 48 24.26 7.08 12.88
N ALA A 49 25.36 6.85 13.60
CA ALA A 49 25.30 6.28 14.95
C ALA A 49 24.66 7.30 15.92
N SER A 50 23.46 7.78 15.61
CA SER A 50 22.65 8.58 16.53
C SER A 50 21.79 7.62 17.33
N SER A 51 22.30 7.29 18.52
CA SER A 51 21.55 6.84 19.72
C SER A 51 20.27 6.05 19.44
N ARG A 52 20.37 4.71 19.46
CA ARG A 52 19.21 3.84 19.72
C ARG A 52 18.69 4.15 21.13
N GLN A 53 17.87 5.18 21.27
CA GLN A 53 17.08 5.35 22.48
C GLN A 53 16.03 4.26 22.50
N ALA A 54 16.17 3.34 23.45
CA ALA A 54 15.10 2.41 23.79
C ALA A 54 13.83 3.21 24.06
N ILE A 55 12.75 2.91 23.33
CA ILE A 55 11.46 3.56 23.50
C ILE A 55 10.96 3.20 24.90
N ARG A 56 11.16 4.09 25.87
CA ARG A 56 10.60 3.96 27.20
C ARG A 56 9.17 4.50 27.14
N PHE A 57 8.22 3.61 26.92
CA PHE A 57 6.80 3.95 27.01
C PHE A 57 6.48 4.38 28.45
N SER A 58 6.25 5.67 28.64
CA SER A 58 5.71 6.20 29.91
C SER A 58 4.28 5.71 30.08
N LEU A 59 3.87 5.34 31.29
CA LEU A 59 2.50 4.91 31.58
C LEU A 59 1.45 5.93 31.09
N ARG A 60 1.79 7.23 31.13
CA ARG A 60 0.97 8.32 30.60
C ARG A 60 0.84 8.29 29.07
N SER A 61 1.91 7.93 28.36
CA SER A 61 1.87 7.73 26.91
C SER A 61 1.05 6.51 26.52
N LEU A 62 1.11 5.44 27.32
CA LEU A 62 0.29 4.25 27.11
C LEU A 62 -1.20 4.56 27.29
N LEU A 63 -1.56 5.26 28.37
CA LEU A 63 -2.93 5.70 28.66
C LEU A 63 -3.48 6.70 27.63
N ALA A 64 -2.64 7.63 27.15
CA ALA A 64 -3.05 8.56 26.10
C ALA A 64 -3.30 7.83 24.76
N VAL A 65 -2.46 6.83 24.43
CA VAL A 65 -2.65 6.00 23.24
C VAL A 65 -3.92 5.16 23.34
N THR A 66 -4.17 4.48 24.48
CA THR A 66 -5.38 3.66 24.64
C THR A 66 -6.66 4.50 24.65
N ALA A 67 -6.66 5.67 25.28
CA ALA A 67 -7.79 6.59 25.24
C ALA A 67 -8.04 7.13 23.82
N GLY A 68 -6.97 7.49 23.10
CA GLY A 68 -7.07 7.90 21.70
C GLY A 68 -7.63 6.78 20.81
N VAL A 69 -7.19 5.54 21.01
CA VAL A 69 -7.71 4.36 20.29
C VAL A 69 -9.19 4.13 20.61
N ALA A 70 -9.61 4.25 21.86
CA ALA A 70 -11.01 4.08 22.24
C ALA A 70 -11.92 5.15 21.61
N ILE A 71 -11.48 6.41 21.60
CA ILE A 71 -12.20 7.52 20.95
C ILE A 71 -12.25 7.30 19.43
N ALA A 72 -11.14 6.86 18.82
CA ALA A 72 -11.11 6.54 17.40
C ALA A 72 -12.08 5.40 17.05
N ILE A 73 -12.14 4.34 17.85
CA ILE A 73 -13.10 3.23 17.67
C ILE A 73 -14.54 3.75 17.76
N ALA A 74 -14.85 4.60 18.74
CA ALA A 74 -16.18 5.20 18.89
C ALA A 74 -16.56 6.10 17.71
N LEU A 75 -15.60 6.86 17.15
CA LEU A 75 -15.82 7.72 15.99
C LEU A 75 -15.96 6.94 14.67
N ILE A 76 -15.19 5.85 14.51
CA ILE A 76 -15.29 4.92 13.37
C ILE A 76 -16.69 4.30 13.30
N ALA A 77 -17.32 4.04 14.45
CA ALA A 77 -18.65 3.43 14.50
C ALA A 77 -19.78 4.35 13.98
N VAL A 78 -19.61 5.67 13.98
CA VAL A 78 -20.67 6.64 13.62
C VAL A 78 -20.49 7.18 12.20
N PHE A 79 -19.26 7.46 11.76
CA PHE A 79 -18.98 8.03 10.43
C PHE A 79 -17.77 7.34 9.76
N PRO A 80 -17.89 6.05 9.38
CA PRO A 80 -16.75 5.22 8.97
C PRO A 80 -16.02 5.77 7.74
N ILE A 81 -16.74 6.28 6.73
CA ILE A 81 -16.13 6.76 5.48
C ILE A 81 -15.38 8.09 5.68
N VAL A 82 -16.00 9.07 6.35
CA VAL A 82 -15.39 10.39 6.56
C VAL A 82 -14.16 10.27 7.47
N PHE A 83 -14.27 9.49 8.55
CA PHE A 83 -13.17 9.32 9.49
C PHE A 83 -12.00 8.53 8.88
N SER A 84 -12.28 7.46 8.14
CA SER A 84 -11.24 6.68 7.46
C SER A 84 -10.53 7.48 6.37
N GLY A 85 -11.28 8.25 5.57
CA GLY A 85 -10.71 9.18 4.59
C GLY A 85 -9.82 10.24 5.23
N LEU A 86 -10.27 10.86 6.33
CA LEU A 86 -9.50 11.87 7.06
C LEU A 86 -8.25 11.28 7.72
N THR A 87 -8.34 10.05 8.24
CA THR A 87 -7.19 9.31 8.78
C THR A 87 -6.17 8.99 7.69
N CYS A 88 -6.62 8.58 6.51
CA CYS A 88 -5.76 8.33 5.37
C CYS A 88 -5.06 9.61 4.88
N ALA A 89 -5.80 10.71 4.73
CA ALA A 89 -5.22 12.01 4.40
C ALA A 89 -4.18 12.46 5.44
N ALA A 90 -4.47 12.30 6.74
CA ALA A 90 -3.52 12.59 7.81
C ALA A 90 -2.25 11.73 7.72
N ALA A 91 -2.37 10.45 7.33
CA ALA A 91 -1.22 9.56 7.14
C ALA A 91 -0.33 10.04 5.98
N TYR A 92 -0.90 10.47 4.85
CA TYR A 92 -0.14 11.07 3.74
C TYR A 92 0.54 12.38 4.14
N VAL A 93 -0.18 13.28 4.82
CA VAL A 93 0.40 14.54 5.33
C VAL A 93 1.56 14.24 6.28
N TYR A 94 1.40 13.23 7.16
CA TYR A 94 2.45 12.79 8.07
C TYR A 94 3.66 12.22 7.33
N LEU A 95 3.46 11.43 6.28
CA LEU A 95 4.54 10.91 5.43
C LEU A 95 5.29 12.05 4.74
N ILE A 96 4.58 13.04 4.17
CA ILE A 96 5.19 14.22 3.53
C ILE A 96 6.01 15.00 4.56
N ALA A 97 5.43 15.29 5.73
CA ALA A 97 6.12 15.99 6.81
C ALA A 97 7.37 15.22 7.27
N PHE A 98 7.28 13.89 7.39
CA PHE A 98 8.40 13.02 7.74
C PHE A 98 9.52 13.08 6.68
N CYS A 99 9.17 13.03 5.40
CA CYS A 99 10.12 13.14 4.29
C CYS A 99 10.79 14.52 4.24
N LEU A 100 10.05 15.60 4.47
CA LEU A 100 10.60 16.95 4.49
C LEU A 100 11.55 17.15 5.67
N ARG A 101 11.22 16.60 6.84
CA ARG A 101 12.03 16.73 8.06
C ARG A 101 13.30 15.87 8.02
N ASN A 102 13.25 14.69 7.41
CA ASN A 102 14.37 13.73 7.40
C ASN A 102 14.89 13.48 5.98
N ARG A 103 15.88 14.28 5.57
CA ARG A 103 16.44 14.23 4.21
C ARG A 103 16.99 12.85 3.81
N GLN A 104 17.54 12.10 4.76
CA GLN A 104 18.08 10.75 4.54
C GLN A 104 17.02 9.70 4.18
N HIS A 105 15.76 9.88 4.61
CA HIS A 105 14.67 8.93 4.35
C HIS A 105 13.79 9.32 3.16
N ARG A 106 14.09 10.42 2.46
CA ARG A 106 13.27 10.92 1.34
C ARG A 106 13.16 9.91 0.21
N THR A 107 14.26 9.28 -0.17
CA THR A 107 14.27 8.29 -1.26
C THR A 107 13.40 7.08 -0.92
N ALA A 108 13.42 6.62 0.33
CA ALA A 108 12.55 5.54 0.80
C ALA A 108 11.07 5.95 0.81
N GLY A 109 10.76 7.19 1.22
CA GLY A 109 9.41 7.74 1.16
C GLY A 109 8.86 7.83 -0.27
N PHE A 110 9.66 8.35 -1.20
CA PHE A 110 9.31 8.37 -2.62
C PHE A 110 9.16 6.96 -3.20
N ALA A 111 10.04 6.03 -2.83
CA ALA A 111 9.92 4.64 -3.25
C ALA A 111 8.63 4.00 -2.73
N LEU A 112 8.20 4.29 -1.50
CA LEU A 112 6.93 3.77 -0.96
C LEU A 112 5.73 4.24 -1.78
N ILE A 113 5.65 5.56 -2.04
CA ILE A 113 4.58 6.13 -2.87
C ILE A 113 4.63 5.59 -4.30
N ALA A 114 5.83 5.46 -4.87
CA ALA A 114 6.00 4.87 -6.20
C ALA A 114 5.53 3.40 -6.22
N CYS A 115 5.88 2.59 -5.23
CA CYS A 115 5.43 1.20 -5.13
C CYS A 115 3.91 1.08 -4.98
N MET A 116 3.26 2.05 -4.33
CA MET A 116 1.80 2.10 -4.20
C MET A 116 1.10 2.51 -5.51
N ILE A 117 1.61 3.53 -6.20
CA ILE A 117 0.90 4.15 -7.34
C ILE A 117 1.32 3.55 -8.68
N PHE A 118 2.61 3.23 -8.87
CA PHE A 118 3.16 2.80 -10.16
C PHE A 118 2.45 1.58 -10.75
N PRO A 119 2.05 0.57 -9.96
CA PRO A 119 1.30 -0.56 -10.50
C PRO A 119 -0.05 -0.18 -11.11
N TYR A 120 -0.63 0.99 -10.82
CA TYR A 120 -1.88 1.42 -11.44
C TYR A 120 -1.69 2.17 -12.75
N GLY A 121 -0.46 2.57 -13.08
CA GLY A 121 -0.18 3.38 -14.27
C GLY A 121 -0.52 2.70 -15.60
N TRP A 122 -0.49 1.36 -15.66
CA TRP A 122 -0.81 0.61 -16.89
C TRP A 122 -2.31 0.35 -17.07
N VAL A 123 -3.11 0.50 -16.01
CA VAL A 123 -4.57 0.28 -16.06
C VAL A 123 -5.27 1.42 -16.81
N VAL A 124 -4.70 2.63 -16.77
CA VAL A 124 -5.36 3.81 -17.31
C VAL A 124 -5.06 3.97 -18.80
N SER A 125 -6.06 3.64 -19.64
CA SER A 125 -6.05 3.94 -21.08
C SER A 125 -6.10 5.46 -21.30
N TYR A 126 -5.32 5.97 -22.26
CA TYR A 126 -5.26 7.39 -22.62
C TYR A 126 -6.64 7.99 -22.98
N GLU A 127 -7.55 7.19 -23.52
CA GLU A 127 -8.89 7.64 -23.95
C GLU A 127 -9.87 7.81 -22.79
N GLU A 128 -9.62 7.17 -21.63
CA GLU A 128 -10.49 7.26 -20.45
C GLU A 128 -9.88 8.13 -19.33
N LEU A 129 -8.61 8.53 -19.48
CA LEU A 129 -7.84 9.27 -18.48
C LEU A 129 -8.55 10.57 -18.07
N ASP A 130 -9.04 11.37 -19.02
CA ASP A 130 -9.70 12.66 -18.73
C ASP A 130 -11.04 12.50 -17.99
N ARG A 131 -11.76 11.40 -18.24
CA ARG A 131 -13.07 11.15 -17.59
C ARG A 131 -12.92 10.55 -16.21
N ILE A 132 -11.90 9.71 -16.01
CA ILE A 132 -11.72 8.96 -14.76
C ILE A 132 -10.79 9.71 -13.81
N LEU A 133 -9.92 10.62 -14.27
CA LEU A 133 -8.94 11.35 -13.46
C LEU A 133 -9.44 11.82 -12.08
N PRO A 134 -10.58 12.53 -11.95
CA PRO A 134 -11.04 13.04 -10.65
C PRO A 134 -11.46 11.91 -9.71
N THR A 135 -12.07 10.85 -10.25
CA THR A 135 -12.48 9.66 -9.49
C THR A 135 -11.29 8.78 -9.14
N LEU A 136 -10.32 8.67 -10.06
CA LEU A 136 -9.06 7.96 -9.89
C LEU A 136 -8.21 8.60 -8.79
N ALA A 137 -8.16 9.92 -8.70
CA ALA A 137 -7.42 10.62 -7.64
C ALA A 137 -7.94 10.27 -6.24
N ILE A 138 -9.26 10.12 -6.08
CA ILE A 138 -9.89 9.75 -4.81
C ILE A 138 -9.74 8.24 -4.55
N LEU A 139 -9.82 7.41 -5.60
CA LEU A 139 -9.61 5.96 -5.49
C LEU A 139 -8.16 5.60 -5.18
N LEU A 140 -7.19 6.33 -5.75
CA LEU A 140 -5.75 6.12 -5.56
C LEU A 140 -5.34 6.13 -4.10
N ALA A 141 -6.07 6.87 -3.26
CA ALA A 141 -5.83 6.94 -1.81
C ALA A 141 -6.20 5.64 -1.05
N GLY A 142 -7.03 4.76 -1.62
CA GLY A 142 -7.40 3.46 -1.02
C GLY A 142 -7.04 2.25 -1.88
N MET A 143 -6.65 2.49 -3.13
CA MET A 143 -6.32 1.47 -4.13
C MET A 143 -5.22 0.48 -3.73
N PRO A 144 -4.04 0.88 -3.21
CA PRO A 144 -2.97 -0.09 -2.95
C PRO A 144 -3.42 -1.24 -2.05
N THR A 145 -4.33 -0.99 -1.11
CA THR A 145 -4.89 -2.01 -0.22
C THR A 145 -6.28 -2.51 -0.61
N PHE A 146 -6.68 -2.33 -1.88
CA PHE A 146 -8.00 -2.70 -2.38
C PHE A 146 -8.29 -4.19 -2.23
N VAL A 147 -7.39 -5.07 -2.68
CA VAL A 147 -7.55 -6.53 -2.55
C VAL A 147 -7.57 -7.00 -1.09
N PRO A 148 -6.61 -6.60 -0.22
CA PRO A 148 -6.68 -7.02 1.17
C PRO A 148 -7.92 -6.47 1.89
N ALA A 149 -8.39 -5.27 1.56
CA ALA A 149 -9.64 -4.74 2.10
C ALA A 149 -10.85 -5.54 1.61
N ALA A 150 -10.88 -5.95 0.34
CA ALA A 150 -11.93 -6.81 -0.21
C ALA A 150 -11.98 -8.19 0.47
N LEU A 151 -10.83 -8.82 0.70
CA LEU A 151 -10.73 -10.11 1.39
C LEU A 151 -11.20 -10.00 2.84
N ILE A 152 -10.81 -8.94 3.53
CA ILE A 152 -11.28 -8.65 4.89
C ILE A 152 -12.79 -8.43 4.88
N GLY A 153 -13.31 -7.60 3.97
CA GLY A 153 -14.75 -7.35 3.83
C GLY A 153 -15.54 -8.63 3.59
N GLN A 154 -15.06 -9.52 2.72
CA GLN A 154 -15.68 -10.82 2.45
C GLN A 154 -15.70 -11.72 3.70
N LEU A 155 -14.61 -11.74 4.48
CA LEU A 155 -14.54 -12.51 5.72
C LEU A 155 -15.58 -12.03 6.76
N PHE A 156 -15.90 -10.74 6.75
CA PHE A 156 -16.94 -10.14 7.59
C PHE A 156 -18.34 -10.09 6.94
N GLY A 157 -18.50 -10.67 5.76
CA GLY A 157 -19.77 -10.70 5.03
C GLY A 157 -20.25 -9.33 4.52
N GLN A 158 -19.36 -8.35 4.41
CA GLN A 158 -19.68 -6.99 3.96
C GLN A 158 -19.67 -6.90 2.43
N HIS A 159 -20.59 -6.10 1.87
CA HIS A 159 -20.61 -5.80 0.44
C HIS A 159 -19.44 -4.89 0.05
N PHE A 160 -19.02 -5.02 -1.21
CA PHE A 160 -17.82 -4.38 -1.73
C PHE A 160 -17.87 -2.83 -1.71
N GLN A 161 -19.07 -2.26 -1.86
CA GLN A 161 -19.26 -0.81 -1.77
C GLN A 161 -19.18 -0.30 -0.32
N ASP A 162 -19.55 -1.13 0.65
CA ASP A 162 -19.52 -0.79 2.07
C ASP A 162 -18.12 -0.97 2.68
N SER A 163 -17.17 -1.58 1.97
CA SER A 163 -15.81 -1.86 2.48
C SER A 163 -14.76 -0.79 2.13
N GLN A 164 -15.15 0.31 1.46
CA GLN A 164 -14.22 1.38 1.08
C GLN A 164 -13.49 2.00 2.28
N TRP A 165 -14.16 2.12 3.43
CA TRP A 165 -13.54 2.63 4.66
C TRP A 165 -12.43 1.71 5.18
N VAL A 166 -12.55 0.39 4.95
CA VAL A 166 -11.52 -0.59 5.30
C VAL A 166 -10.28 -0.37 4.46
N ALA A 167 -10.45 -0.08 3.17
CA ALA A 167 -9.34 0.21 2.26
C ALA A 167 -8.58 1.47 2.70
N TYR A 168 -9.27 2.56 3.05
CA TYR A 168 -8.62 3.77 3.56
C TYR A 168 -7.86 3.54 4.86
N LEU A 169 -8.43 2.77 5.80
CA LEU A 169 -7.74 2.42 7.05
C LEU A 169 -6.51 1.54 6.81
N LEU A 170 -6.62 0.54 5.93
CA LEU A 170 -5.50 -0.32 5.60
C LEU A 170 -4.38 0.47 4.93
N THR A 171 -4.69 1.38 3.99
CA THR A 171 -3.68 2.23 3.36
C THR A 171 -3.01 3.15 4.39
N ALA A 172 -3.78 3.73 5.32
CA ALA A 172 -3.22 4.51 6.41
C ALA A 172 -2.26 3.67 7.28
N ALA A 173 -2.68 2.46 7.64
CA ALA A 173 -1.85 1.53 8.39
C ALA A 173 -0.57 1.14 7.63
N GLU A 174 -0.68 0.90 6.32
CA GLU A 174 0.47 0.62 5.44
C GLU A 174 1.46 1.78 5.43
N ILE A 175 0.99 3.02 5.33
CA ILE A 175 1.87 4.20 5.41
C ILE A 175 2.56 4.30 6.78
N PHE A 176 1.83 4.09 7.89
CA PHE A 176 2.43 4.11 9.23
C PHE A 176 3.46 3.01 9.44
N VAL A 177 3.16 1.78 9.00
CA VAL A 177 4.09 0.65 9.05
C VAL A 177 5.30 0.94 8.16
N GLY A 178 5.11 1.53 6.97
CA GLY A 178 6.20 1.96 6.10
C GLY A 178 7.14 2.94 6.77
N ILE A 179 6.60 3.98 7.42
CA ILE A 179 7.40 4.96 8.17
C ILE A 179 8.15 4.29 9.33
N TRP A 180 7.50 3.35 10.04
CA TRP A 180 8.16 2.57 11.08
C TRP A 180 9.32 1.75 10.49
N MET A 181 9.08 0.98 9.42
CA MET A 181 10.09 0.15 8.78
C MET A 181 11.26 0.94 8.23
N MET A 182 11.04 2.17 7.76
CA MET A 182 12.11 3.11 7.36
C MET A 182 13.05 3.47 8.53
N ARG A 183 12.55 3.50 9.76
CA ARG A 183 13.36 3.78 10.97
C ARG A 183 14.15 2.56 11.46
N LEU A 184 13.68 1.34 11.18
CA LEU A 184 14.31 0.11 11.66
C LEU A 184 15.54 -0.31 10.82
N GLY A 185 15.75 0.30 9.66
CA GLY A 185 16.94 0.15 8.84
C GLY A 185 16.65 -0.30 7.40
N PRO A 186 17.63 -0.12 6.49
CA PRO A 186 17.42 -0.21 5.04
C PRO A 186 17.00 -1.60 4.56
N LYS A 187 17.54 -2.68 5.15
CA LYS A 187 17.17 -4.06 4.75
C LYS A 187 15.68 -4.35 4.93
N ARG A 188 15.11 -3.91 6.06
CA ARG A 188 13.68 -4.08 6.36
C ARG A 188 12.82 -3.19 5.48
N THR A 189 13.28 -1.97 5.19
CA THR A 189 12.60 -1.07 4.26
C THR A 189 12.51 -1.67 2.87
N ILE A 190 13.58 -2.26 2.32
CA ILE A 190 13.55 -2.88 0.98
C ILE A 190 12.57 -4.05 0.95
N ALA A 191 12.63 -4.96 1.93
CA ALA A 191 11.71 -6.08 2.01
C ALA A 191 10.23 -5.61 2.08
N TYR A 192 9.99 -4.55 2.85
CA TYR A 192 8.67 -3.94 2.97
C TYR A 192 8.20 -3.31 1.65
N LEU A 193 9.05 -2.53 0.97
CA LEU A 193 8.72 -1.93 -0.32
C LEU A 193 8.36 -2.97 -1.39
N LEU A 194 9.08 -4.09 -1.42
CA LEU A 194 8.75 -5.21 -2.32
C LEU A 194 7.38 -5.81 -2.00
N PHE A 195 7.07 -5.97 -0.71
CA PHE A 195 5.76 -6.45 -0.26
C PHE A 195 4.62 -5.49 -0.67
N VAL A 196 4.79 -4.20 -0.41
CA VAL A 196 3.83 -3.15 -0.82
C VAL A 196 3.63 -3.16 -2.34
N MET A 197 4.72 -3.29 -3.11
CA MET A 197 4.66 -3.37 -4.57
C MET A 197 3.87 -4.59 -5.06
N GLN A 198 4.05 -5.76 -4.43
CA GLN A 198 3.28 -6.96 -4.78
C GLN A 198 1.79 -6.80 -4.49
N ILE A 199 1.43 -6.30 -3.30
CA ILE A 199 0.02 -6.06 -2.94
C ILE A 199 -0.59 -5.07 -3.93
N SER A 200 0.13 -4.00 -4.25
CA SER A 200 -0.34 -2.97 -5.17
C SER A 200 -0.49 -3.51 -6.61
N ALA A 201 0.41 -4.39 -7.05
CA ALA A 201 0.30 -5.06 -8.35
C ALA A 201 -0.89 -6.03 -8.42
N LEU A 202 -1.12 -6.82 -7.37
CA LEU A 202 -2.29 -7.69 -7.26
C LEU A 202 -3.59 -6.87 -7.25
N SER A 203 -3.61 -5.78 -6.49
CA SER A 203 -4.75 -4.88 -6.42
C SER A 203 -5.04 -4.17 -7.74
N SER A 204 -4.00 -3.74 -8.47
CA SER A 204 -4.12 -3.21 -9.83
C SER A 204 -4.73 -4.23 -10.80
N LEU A 205 -4.29 -5.48 -10.76
CA LEU A 205 -4.83 -6.54 -11.61
C LEU A 205 -6.30 -6.86 -11.28
N ALA A 206 -6.63 -6.96 -10.00
CA ALA A 206 -8.00 -7.18 -9.57
C ALA A 206 -8.93 -6.03 -10.03
N PHE A 207 -8.45 -4.79 -9.93
CA PHE A 207 -9.18 -3.63 -10.42
C PHE A 207 -9.35 -3.65 -11.95
N TYR A 208 -8.29 -3.97 -12.71
CA TYR A 208 -8.38 -4.13 -14.17
C TYR A 208 -9.42 -5.18 -14.58
N MET A 209 -9.46 -6.32 -13.91
CA MET A 209 -10.46 -7.36 -14.16
C MET A 209 -11.89 -6.89 -13.86
N MET A 210 -12.10 -6.05 -12.85
CA MET A 210 -13.42 -5.46 -12.55
C MET A 210 -13.85 -4.42 -13.58
N CYS A 211 -12.92 -3.69 -14.19
CA CYS A 211 -13.24 -2.68 -15.20
C CYS A 211 -13.58 -3.27 -16.57
N ILE A 212 -13.12 -4.49 -16.86
CA ILE A 212 -13.32 -5.16 -18.16
C ILE A 212 -14.44 -6.21 -18.13
N ALA A 213 -14.75 -6.77 -16.95
CA ALA A 213 -15.87 -7.69 -16.76
C ALA A 213 -17.23 -6.96 -16.77
#